data_AF-B7FTG1-F1
#
_entry.id   AF-B7FTG1-F1
#
_cell.length_a   1.000
_cell.length_b   1.000
_cell.length_c   1.000
_cell.angle_alpha   90.00
_cell.angle_beta   90.00
_cell.angle_gamma   90.00
#
_symmetry.space_group_name_H-M   'P 1'
#
loop_
_entity.id
_entity.type
_entity.pdbx_description
1 polymer ?
#
loop_
_entity_poly.entity_id
_entity_poly.type
_entity_poly.pdbx_seq_one_letter_code
_entity_poly.pdbx_strand_id
1 'polypeptide(L)'
;MEHQETEQSPERGPKPQGRNPNRKRHGARNQHKMKSFVRWLRQTFPDSFSPNEVPDNDIASHILDIAGGKGELAARLCMCDSQKVVLVDPRPADVVACFETVVLPRLPKKWQARLEARENSHAFIQETIRRRFRQITKALDASSLDTCDDLRNAIKNSSLLVGMHADGATEAIVDVALQNDKPFVVVPCCVFPNLFQTRLVHELETDRMVPVRSHSQFCKYLLAKDPRLQQFKLPFEGRNTAIFYTGSV
;
A
#
# COMPACT_ATOMS: atom_id res chain seq x y z
N MET A 1 -72.77 -14.08 27.42
CA MET A 1 -71.63 -13.84 26.51
C MET A 1 -70.68 -12.96 27.27
N GLU A 2 -69.54 -13.51 27.69
CA GLU A 2 -68.28 -12.79 27.95
C GLU A 2 -67.31 -13.85 28.48
N HIS A 3 -66.51 -14.39 27.55
CA HIS A 3 -65.40 -15.28 27.86
C HIS A 3 -64.22 -14.41 28.33
N GLN A 4 -63.68 -14.74 29.50
CA GLN A 4 -62.41 -14.20 29.99
C GLN A 4 -61.26 -14.75 29.15
N GLU A 5 -60.57 -13.88 28.41
CA GLU A 5 -59.27 -14.18 27.81
C GLU A 5 -58.17 -14.02 28.86
N THR A 6 -57.47 -15.12 29.15
CA THR A 6 -56.24 -15.14 29.94
C THR A 6 -55.05 -14.94 29.01
N GLU A 7 -54.39 -13.79 29.09
CA GLU A 7 -53.13 -13.49 28.41
C GLU A 7 -51.99 -14.39 28.94
N GLN A 8 -51.48 -15.29 28.09
CA GLN A 8 -50.21 -15.98 28.32
C GLN A 8 -49.05 -15.12 27.80
N SER A 9 -48.19 -14.68 28.72
CA SER A 9 -46.91 -14.02 28.39
C SER A 9 -45.92 -15.01 27.77
N PRO A 10 -45.19 -14.65 26.69
CA PRO A 10 -44.17 -15.53 26.11
C PRO A 10 -42.89 -15.55 26.96
N GLU A 11 -42.39 -16.75 27.23
CA GLU A 11 -41.15 -17.01 27.97
C GLU A 11 -39.93 -16.34 27.32
N ARG A 12 -39.13 -15.64 28.14
CA ARG A 12 -37.86 -15.03 27.73
C ARG A 12 -36.80 -16.13 27.53
N GLY A 13 -36.40 -16.36 26.28
CA GLY A 13 -35.26 -17.21 25.95
C GLY A 13 -33.95 -16.77 26.64
N PRO A 14 -32.98 -17.69 26.79
CA PRO A 14 -31.78 -17.45 27.58
C PRO A 14 -30.92 -16.32 26.98
N LYS A 15 -30.48 -15.40 27.85
CA LYS A 15 -29.57 -14.30 27.50
C LYS A 15 -28.28 -14.85 26.89
N PRO A 16 -27.76 -14.27 25.79
CA PRO A 16 -26.51 -14.71 25.21
C PRO A 16 -25.36 -14.51 26.20
N GLN A 17 -24.65 -15.61 26.45
CA GLN A 17 -23.50 -15.70 27.35
C GLN A 17 -22.38 -14.72 26.91
N GLY A 18 -21.70 -14.17 27.91
CA GLY A 18 -20.76 -13.06 27.80
C GLY A 18 -19.69 -13.24 26.72
N ARG A 19 -19.35 -12.13 26.06
CA ARG A 19 -18.22 -12.05 25.12
C ARG A 19 -16.93 -12.37 25.86
N ASN A 20 -16.28 -13.46 25.45
CA ASN A 20 -14.97 -13.89 25.94
C ASN A 20 -13.93 -12.76 25.72
N PRO A 21 -13.34 -12.18 26.79
CA PRO A 21 -12.44 -11.02 26.70
C PRO A 21 -11.10 -11.34 26.03
N ASN A 22 -10.82 -12.63 25.74
CA ASN A 22 -9.54 -13.08 25.21
C ASN A 22 -9.52 -13.35 23.70
N ARG A 23 -10.59 -13.00 22.96
CA ARG A 23 -10.58 -13.09 21.49
C ARG A 23 -9.81 -11.87 20.95
N LYS A 24 -8.48 -12.00 20.81
CA LYS A 24 -7.64 -11.01 20.12
C LYS A 24 -8.34 -10.65 18.80
N ARG A 25 -8.76 -9.39 18.66
CA ARG A 25 -9.43 -8.89 17.44
C ARG A 25 -8.53 -9.18 16.24
N HIS A 26 -9.02 -9.99 15.29
CA HIS A 26 -8.44 -10.13 13.95
C HIS A 26 -8.25 -8.71 13.39
N GLY A 27 -7.03 -8.16 13.44
CA GLY A 27 -6.78 -6.75 13.12
C GLY A 27 -5.66 -6.09 13.92
N ALA A 28 -5.38 -6.50 15.17
CA ALA A 28 -4.30 -5.90 15.96
C ALA A 28 -2.92 -6.08 15.31
N ARG A 29 -2.68 -7.20 14.62
CA ARG A 29 -1.43 -7.48 13.89
C ARG A 29 -1.27 -6.70 12.58
N ASN A 30 -2.35 -6.10 12.05
CA ASN A 30 -2.31 -5.32 10.81
C ASN A 30 -2.25 -3.80 11.01
N GLN A 31 -2.39 -3.30 12.24
CA GLN A 31 -2.29 -1.87 12.53
C GLN A 31 -0.91 -1.28 12.19
N HIS A 32 0.12 -2.14 12.14
CA HIS A 32 1.49 -1.76 11.84
C HIS A 32 1.97 -2.28 10.48
N LYS A 33 1.07 -2.76 9.59
CA LYS A 33 1.46 -3.34 8.29
C LYS A 33 2.34 -2.39 7.48
N MET A 34 1.99 -1.10 7.45
CA MET A 34 2.72 -0.08 6.69
C MET A 34 4.10 0.20 7.31
N LYS A 35 4.21 0.17 8.64
CA LYS A 35 5.50 0.28 9.35
C LYS A 35 6.40 -0.91 9.02
N SER A 36 5.86 -2.13 9.07
CA SER A 36 6.59 -3.35 8.71
C SER A 36 7.06 -3.32 7.26
N PHE A 37 6.20 -2.85 6.36
CA PHE A 37 6.52 -2.71 4.94
C PHE A 37 7.65 -1.69 4.70
N VAL A 38 7.55 -0.48 5.25
CA VAL A 38 8.61 0.55 5.12
C VAL A 38 9.94 0.06 5.69
N ARG A 39 9.94 -0.63 6.83
CA ARG A 39 11.16 -1.24 7.39
C ARG A 39 11.79 -2.24 6.42
N TRP A 40 10.97 -3.09 5.79
CA TRP A 40 11.45 -4.06 4.81
C TRP A 40 11.97 -3.36 3.55
N LEU A 41 11.27 -2.35 3.03
CA LEU A 41 11.72 -1.54 1.88
C LEU A 41 13.13 -1.01 2.10
N ARG A 42 13.39 -0.40 3.26
CA ARG A 42 14.71 0.15 3.59
C ARG A 42 15.82 -0.90 3.62
N GLN A 43 15.49 -2.12 4.03
CA GLN A 43 16.44 -3.24 4.10
C GLN A 43 16.70 -3.85 2.71
N THR A 44 15.67 -3.89 1.85
CA THR A 44 15.73 -4.53 0.53
C THR A 44 16.21 -3.59 -0.57
N PHE A 45 15.94 -2.29 -0.44
CA PHE A 45 16.27 -1.26 -1.42
C PHE A 45 17.08 -0.12 -0.78
N PRO A 46 18.24 -0.39 -0.17
CA PRO A 46 19.02 0.64 0.51
C PRO A 46 19.39 1.80 -0.43
N ASP A 47 19.75 1.51 -1.68
CA ASP A 47 20.17 2.51 -2.68
C ASP A 47 19.01 3.37 -3.19
N SER A 48 17.77 2.90 -3.04
CA SER A 48 16.58 3.69 -3.37
C SER A 48 16.22 4.70 -2.28
N PHE A 49 16.77 4.56 -1.08
CA PHE A 49 16.54 5.46 0.05
C PHE A 49 17.65 6.50 0.14
N SER A 50 17.27 7.77 0.15
CA SER A 50 18.22 8.87 0.32
C SER A 50 18.82 8.83 1.73
N PRO A 51 20.17 8.84 1.87
CA PRO A 51 20.83 8.71 3.16
C PRO A 51 20.68 9.96 4.05
N ASN A 52 20.34 11.14 3.49
CA ASN A 52 20.19 12.41 4.21
C ASN A 52 19.27 13.40 3.45
N GLU A 53 18.95 14.55 4.06
CA GLU A 53 18.14 15.63 3.47
C GLU A 53 18.66 16.04 2.08
N VAL A 54 17.98 15.55 1.04
CA VAL A 54 18.24 15.92 -0.35
C VAL A 54 17.97 17.43 -0.49
N PRO A 55 18.88 18.22 -1.09
CA PRO A 55 18.63 19.63 -1.37
C PRO A 55 17.27 19.83 -2.07
N ASP A 56 16.57 20.90 -1.72
CA ASP A 56 15.19 21.17 -2.20
C ASP A 56 15.08 21.14 -3.74
N ASN A 57 16.17 21.45 -4.46
CA ASN A 57 16.20 21.53 -5.92
C ASN A 57 16.41 20.21 -6.67
N ASP A 58 16.74 19.11 -5.98
CA ASP A 58 17.05 17.86 -6.68
C ASP A 58 15.82 16.94 -6.73
N ILE A 59 15.14 16.91 -7.88
CA ILE A 59 14.08 15.95 -8.21
C ILE A 59 14.70 14.60 -8.63
N ALA A 60 16.04 14.46 -8.66
CA ALA A 60 16.72 13.32 -9.29
C ALA A 60 16.47 11.95 -8.63
N SER A 61 15.77 11.88 -7.50
CA SER A 61 15.44 10.59 -6.89
C SER A 61 14.25 10.71 -5.93
N HIS A 62 13.18 9.95 -6.19
CA HIS A 62 12.01 9.84 -5.31
C HIS A 62 11.43 8.43 -5.34
N ILE A 63 10.66 8.08 -4.30
CA ILE A 63 9.86 6.87 -4.27
C ILE A 63 8.51 7.17 -4.93
N LEU A 64 8.11 6.37 -5.91
CA LEU A 64 6.84 6.50 -6.61
C LEU A 64 5.81 5.54 -5.99
N ASP A 65 4.88 6.08 -5.21
CA ASP A 65 3.80 5.34 -4.52
C ASP A 65 2.54 5.30 -5.41
N ILE A 66 2.25 4.15 -6.02
CA ILE A 66 1.24 4.00 -7.06
C ILE A 66 0.01 3.30 -6.49
N ALA A 67 -1.16 3.89 -6.73
CA ALA A 67 -2.44 3.53 -6.11
C ALA A 67 -2.36 3.55 -4.56
N GLY A 68 -1.63 4.52 -4.01
CA GLY A 68 -1.40 4.65 -2.57
C GLY A 68 -2.61 5.18 -1.77
N GLY A 69 -3.73 5.48 -2.42
CA GLY A 69 -4.98 5.86 -1.79
C GLY A 69 -4.86 7.12 -0.95
N LYS A 70 -5.16 7.00 0.36
CA LYS A 70 -5.08 8.14 1.30
C LYS A 70 -3.64 8.57 1.64
N GLY A 71 -2.63 7.85 1.15
CA GLY A 71 -1.22 8.23 1.33
C GLY A 71 -0.62 7.86 2.69
N GLU A 72 -1.04 6.76 3.34
CA GLU A 72 -0.41 6.32 4.60
C GLU A 72 1.07 5.94 4.37
N LEU A 73 1.39 5.30 3.24
CA LEU A 73 2.77 4.97 2.87
C LEU A 73 3.58 6.26 2.64
N ALA A 74 3.08 7.16 1.78
CA ALA A 74 3.66 8.47 1.55
C ALA A 74 3.90 9.26 2.85
N ALA A 75 2.91 9.33 3.75
CA ALA A 75 3.02 10.00 5.04
C ALA A 75 4.18 9.43 5.89
N ARG A 76 4.31 8.10 5.94
CA ARG A 76 5.41 7.46 6.68
C ARG A 76 6.76 7.71 6.03
N LEU A 77 6.87 7.58 4.71
CA LEU A 77 8.11 7.82 3.99
C LEU A 77 8.58 9.27 4.14
N CYS A 78 7.67 10.25 4.04
CA CYS A 78 7.99 11.67 4.23
C CYS A 78 8.41 12.01 5.67
N MET A 79 7.64 11.55 6.68
CA MET A 79 7.81 12.00 8.07
C MET A 79 8.71 11.11 8.93
N CYS A 80 8.74 9.80 8.66
CA CYS A 80 9.51 8.83 9.45
C CYS A 80 10.84 8.47 8.81
N ASP A 81 10.91 8.52 7.47
CA ASP A 81 12.07 8.07 6.68
C ASP A 81 12.74 9.20 5.90
N SER A 82 12.20 10.43 5.95
CA SER A 82 12.73 11.61 5.26
C SER A 82 12.91 11.46 3.74
N GLN A 83 12.06 10.67 3.10
CA GLN A 83 12.11 10.42 1.66
C GLN A 83 11.21 11.38 0.88
N LYS A 84 11.62 11.76 -0.34
CA LYS A 84 10.74 12.40 -1.32
C LYS A 84 9.82 11.34 -1.92
N VAL A 85 8.52 11.65 -2.01
CA VAL A 85 7.49 10.74 -2.51
C VAL A 85 6.65 11.46 -3.55
N VAL A 86 6.46 10.78 -4.69
CA VAL A 86 5.40 11.12 -5.64
C VAL A 86 4.31 10.07 -5.50
N LEU A 87 3.09 10.48 -5.16
CA LEU A 87 1.93 9.60 -5.11
C LEU A 87 1.17 9.69 -6.44
N VAL A 88 0.85 8.53 -7.02
CA VAL A 88 -0.01 8.42 -8.20
C VAL A 88 -1.30 7.73 -7.79
N ASP A 89 -2.39 8.49 -7.71
CA ASP A 89 -3.71 7.95 -7.42
C ASP A 89 -4.78 8.86 -8.04
N PRO A 90 -5.83 8.32 -8.68
CA PRO A 90 -6.89 9.15 -9.25
C PRO A 90 -7.67 9.96 -8.20
N ARG A 91 -7.58 9.60 -6.92
CA ARG A 91 -8.26 10.29 -5.82
C ARG A 91 -7.27 11.22 -5.11
N PRO A 92 -7.61 12.49 -4.86
CA PRO A 92 -6.75 13.38 -4.09
C PRO A 92 -6.52 12.81 -2.68
N ALA A 93 -5.28 12.91 -2.20
CA ALA A 93 -4.86 12.44 -0.89
C ALA A 93 -4.53 13.62 0.02
N ASP A 94 -5.08 13.61 1.23
CA ASP A 94 -4.66 14.51 2.30
C ASP A 94 -3.62 13.81 3.18
N VAL A 95 -2.35 13.91 2.78
CA VAL A 95 -1.23 13.23 3.45
C VAL A 95 -0.94 13.84 4.82
N VAL A 96 -1.21 15.13 5.01
CA VAL A 96 -1.06 15.81 6.31
C VAL A 96 -2.09 15.23 7.29
N ALA A 97 -3.37 15.26 6.92
CA ALA A 97 -4.42 14.68 7.77
C ALA A 97 -4.22 13.18 7.96
N CYS A 98 -3.77 12.46 6.93
CA CYS A 98 -3.43 11.04 7.06
C CYS A 98 -2.31 10.82 8.09
N PHE A 99 -1.25 11.62 8.05
CA PHE A 99 -0.17 11.53 9.03
C PHE A 99 -0.71 11.76 10.45
N GLU A 100 -1.42 12.86 10.67
CA GLU A 100 -1.90 13.28 12.00
C GLU A 100 -2.90 12.29 12.60
N THR A 101 -3.81 11.75 11.78
CA THR A 101 -4.92 10.92 12.28
C THR A 101 -4.61 9.42 12.26
N VAL A 102 -3.72 8.96 11.38
CA VAL A 102 -3.45 7.53 11.16
C VAL A 102 -2.05 7.13 11.60
N VAL A 103 -1.03 7.92 11.24
CA VAL A 103 0.38 7.55 11.46
C VAL A 103 0.84 7.96 12.84
N LEU A 104 0.69 9.23 13.20
CA LEU A 104 1.19 9.85 14.43
C LEU A 104 0.72 9.11 15.70
N PRO A 105 -0.57 8.72 15.86
CA PRO A 105 -1.03 8.00 17.06
C PRO A 105 -0.39 6.62 17.22
N ARG A 106 0.18 6.06 16.15
CA ARG A 106 0.84 4.74 16.11
C ARG A 106 2.37 4.83 16.21
N LEU A 107 2.93 6.04 16.29
CA LEU A 107 4.36 6.23 16.51
C LEU A 107 4.72 6.02 18.00
N PRO A 108 5.98 5.72 18.34
CA PRO A 108 6.39 5.63 19.74
C PRO A 108 6.10 6.93 20.51
N LYS A 109 5.69 6.84 21.78
CA LYS A 109 5.34 8.02 22.62
C LYS A 109 6.43 9.10 22.64
N LYS A 110 7.72 8.70 22.64
CA LYS A 110 8.85 9.63 22.58
C LYS A 110 8.83 10.50 21.30
N TRP A 111 8.40 9.93 20.18
CA TRP A 111 8.28 10.69 18.92
C TRP A 111 7.07 11.62 18.94
N GLN A 112 5.94 11.18 19.49
CA GLN A 112 4.74 12.01 19.67
C GLN A 112 5.07 13.23 20.53
N ALA A 113 5.64 13.01 21.72
CA ALA A 113 6.05 14.09 22.63
C ALA A 113 7.07 15.06 22.00
N ARG A 114 7.99 14.56 21.15
CA ARG A 114 8.94 15.41 20.42
C ARG A 114 8.28 16.30 19.38
N LEU A 115 7.18 15.86 18.77
CA LEU A 115 6.42 16.68 17.82
C LEU A 115 5.53 17.67 18.58
N GLU A 116 4.87 17.23 19.65
CA GLU A 116 4.02 18.06 20.50
C GLU A 116 4.81 19.19 21.19
N ALA A 117 6.06 18.93 21.59
CA ALA A 117 6.93 19.93 22.20
C ALA A 117 7.43 21.00 21.21
N ARG A 118 7.20 20.85 19.91
CA ARG A 118 7.53 21.89 18.92
C ARG A 118 6.45 22.96 18.94
N GLU A 119 6.88 24.21 19.02
CA GLU A 119 6.01 25.33 18.70
C GLU A 119 5.49 25.17 17.25
N ASN A 120 4.18 25.27 17.07
CA ASN A 120 3.50 25.08 15.77
C ASN A 120 3.77 23.72 15.11
N SER A 121 3.61 22.63 15.85
CA SER A 121 3.78 21.25 15.37
C SER A 121 3.03 20.94 14.05
N HIS A 122 1.81 21.45 13.89
CA HIS A 122 1.04 21.32 12.66
C HIS A 122 1.73 21.98 11.46
N ALA A 123 2.19 23.22 11.61
CA ALA A 123 2.91 23.94 10.54
C ALA A 123 4.21 23.22 10.16
N PHE A 124 4.91 22.65 11.14
CA PHE A 124 6.08 21.82 10.89
C PHE A 124 5.75 20.57 10.05
N ILE A 125 4.67 19.85 10.40
CA ILE A 125 4.21 18.67 9.64
C ILE A 125 3.83 19.07 8.21
N GLN A 126 3.04 20.13 8.07
CA GLN A 126 2.59 20.65 6.78
C GLN A 126 3.78 21.02 5.89
N GLU A 127 4.73 21.80 6.41
CA GLU A 127 5.91 22.23 5.67
C GLU A 127 6.83 21.06 5.29
N THR A 128 7.02 20.10 6.20
CA THR A 128 7.84 18.90 5.93
C THR A 128 7.22 18.06 4.82
N ILE A 129 5.90 17.83 4.87
CA ILE A 129 5.20 17.09 3.82
C ILE A 129 5.22 17.89 2.53
N ARG A 130 4.97 19.21 2.54
CA ARG A 130 5.00 20.07 1.35
C ARG A 130 6.32 20.00 0.60
N ARG A 131 7.46 19.89 1.29
CA ARG A 131 8.79 19.76 0.67
C ARG A 131 9.07 18.39 0.08
N ARG A 132 8.49 17.34 0.67
CA ARG A 132 8.82 15.94 0.35
C ARG A 132 7.76 15.24 -0.50
N PHE A 133 6.56 15.77 -0.56
CA PHE A 133 5.41 15.11 -1.18
C PHE A 133 4.88 15.88 -2.38
N ARG A 134 4.60 15.15 -3.46
CA ARG A 134 3.80 15.61 -4.59
C ARG A 134 2.79 14.53 -4.95
N GLN A 135 1.61 14.92 -5.44
CA GLN A 135 0.65 13.98 -6.02
C GLN A 135 0.46 14.22 -7.51
N ILE A 136 0.32 13.14 -8.27
CA ILE A 136 -0.21 13.11 -9.63
C ILE A 136 -1.59 12.45 -9.56
N THR A 137 -2.65 13.23 -9.80
CA THR A 137 -4.04 12.77 -9.66
C THR A 137 -4.49 12.00 -10.90
N LYS A 138 -3.91 10.81 -11.13
CA LYS A 138 -4.22 9.90 -12.24
C LYS A 138 -4.10 8.44 -11.80
N ALA A 139 -4.75 7.55 -12.53
CA ALA A 139 -4.49 6.12 -12.43
C ALA A 139 -3.25 5.75 -13.27
N LEU A 140 -2.58 4.65 -12.92
CA LEU A 140 -1.56 4.06 -13.78
C LEU A 140 -2.24 3.10 -14.76
N ASP A 141 -2.43 3.56 -15.99
CA ASP A 141 -2.94 2.79 -17.12
C ASP A 141 -2.26 3.25 -18.42
N ALA A 142 -2.46 2.51 -19.51
CA ALA A 142 -1.85 2.81 -20.81
C ALA A 142 -2.19 4.23 -21.29
N SER A 143 -3.46 4.65 -21.18
CA SER A 143 -3.90 5.96 -21.64
C SER A 143 -3.22 7.11 -20.88
N SER A 144 -3.02 6.94 -19.57
CA SER A 144 -2.35 7.92 -18.72
C SER A 144 -0.85 7.98 -19.02
N LEU A 145 -0.22 6.83 -19.30
CA LEU A 145 1.18 6.78 -19.71
C LEU A 145 1.42 7.45 -21.06
N ASP A 146 0.47 7.37 -21.99
CA ASP A 146 0.58 7.99 -23.32
C ASP A 146 0.35 9.51 -23.29
N THR A 147 -0.49 9.99 -22.38
CA THR A 147 -0.96 11.39 -22.39
C THR A 147 -0.33 12.27 -21.31
N CYS A 148 0.36 11.72 -20.31
CA CYS A 148 0.86 12.48 -19.16
C CYS A 148 2.38 12.45 -19.04
N ASP A 149 3.04 13.52 -19.50
CA ASP A 149 4.49 13.72 -19.32
C ASP A 149 4.91 13.69 -17.86
N ASP A 150 4.12 14.27 -16.95
CA ASP A 150 4.45 14.28 -15.52
C ASP A 150 4.54 12.87 -14.93
N LEU A 151 3.65 11.96 -15.35
CA LEU A 151 3.67 10.57 -14.93
C LEU A 151 4.89 9.83 -15.49
N ARG A 152 5.17 10.00 -16.80
CA ARG A 152 6.36 9.42 -17.44
C ARG A 152 7.65 9.90 -16.77
N ASN A 153 7.75 11.20 -16.51
CA ASN A 153 8.89 11.81 -15.83
C ASN A 153 9.02 11.33 -14.39
N ALA A 154 7.90 11.14 -13.68
CA ALA A 154 7.92 10.56 -12.34
C ALA A 154 8.48 9.13 -12.36
N ILE A 155 8.01 8.28 -13.27
CA ILE A 155 8.54 6.92 -13.44
C ILE A 155 10.04 6.95 -13.75
N LYS A 156 10.46 7.73 -14.74
CA LYS A 156 11.86 7.84 -15.18
C LYS A 156 12.79 8.29 -14.05
N ASN A 157 12.36 9.27 -13.26
CA ASN A 157 13.18 9.87 -12.19
C ASN A 157 12.98 9.20 -10.82
N SER A 158 12.16 8.15 -10.74
CA SER A 158 11.97 7.40 -9.51
C SER A 158 13.16 6.47 -9.25
N SER A 159 13.49 6.29 -7.97
CA SER A 159 14.46 5.31 -7.50
C SER A 159 13.82 3.97 -7.14
N LEU A 160 12.51 3.97 -6.92
CA LEU A 160 11.72 2.79 -6.57
C LEU A 160 10.24 3.02 -6.90
N LEU A 161 9.63 2.07 -7.60
CA LEU A 161 8.18 2.01 -7.77
C LEU A 161 7.57 1.11 -6.70
N VAL A 162 6.50 1.58 -6.04
CA VAL A 162 5.86 0.85 -4.95
C VAL A 162 4.35 0.77 -5.18
N GLY A 163 3.78 -0.43 -5.04
CA GLY A 163 2.33 -0.66 -5.06
C GLY A 163 1.88 -1.54 -3.89
N MET A 164 1.60 -0.95 -2.73
CA MET A 164 1.10 -1.72 -1.58
C MET A 164 -0.41 -1.88 -1.65
N HIS A 165 -0.89 -3.07 -2.02
CA HIS A 165 -2.31 -3.33 -2.26
C HIS A 165 -2.89 -2.42 -3.35
N ALA A 166 -2.12 -2.23 -4.42
CA ALA A 166 -2.46 -1.40 -5.57
C ALA A 166 -3.60 -2.01 -6.40
N ASP A 167 -4.84 -1.74 -5.98
CA ASP A 167 -6.06 -2.21 -6.64
C ASP A 167 -6.08 -1.76 -8.12
N GLY A 168 -6.10 -2.73 -9.04
CA GLY A 168 -6.18 -2.46 -10.48
C GLY A 168 -4.85 -2.04 -11.13
N ALA A 169 -3.89 -1.50 -10.36
CA ALA A 169 -2.59 -1.05 -10.90
C ALA A 169 -1.43 -2.04 -10.71
N THR A 170 -1.61 -3.12 -9.93
CA THR A 170 -0.52 -4.06 -9.58
C THR A 170 0.27 -4.56 -10.80
N GLU A 171 -0.41 -5.02 -11.85
CA GLU A 171 0.26 -5.51 -13.06
C GLU A 171 0.93 -4.38 -13.84
N ALA A 172 0.26 -3.24 -14.01
CA ALA A 172 0.81 -2.08 -14.72
C ALA A 172 2.10 -1.57 -14.07
N ILE A 173 2.20 -1.62 -12.74
CA ILE A 173 3.44 -1.28 -12.02
C ILE A 173 4.57 -2.22 -12.42
N VAL A 174 4.31 -3.53 -12.46
CA VAL A 174 5.32 -4.54 -12.86
C VAL A 174 5.76 -4.29 -14.30
N ASP A 175 4.81 -4.10 -15.22
CA ASP A 175 5.11 -3.93 -16.64
C ASP A 175 5.93 -2.66 -16.90
N VAL A 176 5.52 -1.53 -16.34
CA VAL A 176 6.23 -0.25 -16.48
C VAL A 176 7.61 -0.31 -15.84
N ALA A 177 7.75 -0.93 -14.67
CA ALA A 177 9.04 -1.05 -14.00
C ALA A 177 10.01 -1.91 -14.81
N LEU A 178 9.57 -3.06 -15.33
CA LEU A 178 10.38 -3.92 -16.19
C LEU A 178 10.77 -3.23 -17.50
N GLN A 179 9.84 -2.51 -18.14
CA GLN A 179 10.12 -1.74 -19.36
C GLN A 179 11.16 -0.64 -19.16
N ASN A 180 11.28 -0.09 -17.95
CA ASN A 180 12.23 0.98 -17.62
C ASN A 180 13.46 0.47 -16.84
N ASP A 181 13.61 -0.85 -16.67
CA ASP A 181 14.60 -1.51 -15.81
C ASP A 181 14.72 -0.85 -14.41
N LYS A 182 13.56 -0.52 -13.82
CA LYS A 182 13.49 0.15 -12.52
C LYS A 182 13.28 -0.83 -11.37
N PRO A 183 13.93 -0.62 -10.21
CA PRO A 183 13.58 -1.30 -8.99
C PRO A 183 12.10 -1.09 -8.66
N PHE A 184 11.42 -2.15 -8.25
CA PHE A 184 10.02 -2.07 -7.84
C PHE A 184 9.65 -3.10 -6.79
N VAL A 185 8.55 -2.83 -6.11
CA VAL A 185 7.81 -3.84 -5.34
C VAL A 185 6.31 -3.62 -5.42
N VAL A 186 5.57 -4.71 -5.60
CA VAL A 186 4.11 -4.74 -5.46
C VAL A 186 3.70 -5.75 -4.40
N VAL A 187 2.57 -5.47 -3.74
CA VAL A 187 1.89 -6.42 -2.84
C VAL A 187 0.52 -6.73 -3.43
N PRO A 188 0.39 -7.79 -4.26
CA PRO A 188 -0.87 -8.11 -4.92
C PRO A 188 -1.97 -8.47 -3.91
N CYS A 189 -3.15 -7.86 -4.04
CA CYS A 189 -4.31 -8.09 -3.15
C CYS A 189 -5.53 -8.62 -3.91
N CYS A 190 -5.93 -7.90 -4.96
CA CYS A 190 -7.17 -8.09 -5.71
C CYS A 190 -6.88 -8.61 -7.11
N VAL A 191 -7.56 -9.70 -7.49
CA VAL A 191 -7.34 -10.40 -8.77
C VAL A 191 -8.15 -9.79 -9.90
N PHE A 192 -9.38 -9.35 -9.60
CA PHE A 192 -10.34 -8.77 -10.53
C PHE A 192 -10.51 -9.58 -11.85
N PRO A 193 -10.88 -10.87 -11.80
CA PRO A 193 -10.92 -11.73 -12.99
C PRO A 193 -11.91 -11.24 -14.07
N ASN A 194 -12.96 -10.51 -13.69
CA ASN A 194 -13.91 -9.93 -14.65
C ASN A 194 -13.37 -8.69 -15.36
N LEU A 195 -12.41 -7.97 -14.75
CA LEU A 195 -11.75 -6.82 -15.37
C LEU A 195 -10.54 -7.25 -16.20
N PHE A 196 -9.83 -8.32 -15.77
CA PHE A 196 -8.60 -8.80 -16.41
C PHE A 196 -8.76 -10.23 -16.93
N GLN A 197 -9.70 -10.41 -17.84
CA GLN A 197 -10.08 -11.72 -18.37
C GLN A 197 -9.00 -12.39 -19.23
N THR A 198 -8.04 -11.60 -19.73
CA THR A 198 -6.93 -12.05 -20.58
C THR A 198 -5.75 -12.61 -19.79
N ARG A 199 -5.74 -12.50 -18.45
CA ARG A 199 -4.67 -13.07 -17.62
C ARG A 199 -4.77 -14.58 -17.57
N LEU A 200 -3.75 -15.26 -18.09
CA LEU A 200 -3.62 -16.71 -18.06
C LEU A 200 -2.37 -17.13 -17.30
N VAL A 201 -2.45 -18.21 -16.53
CA VAL A 201 -1.31 -18.81 -15.82
C VAL A 201 -1.22 -20.29 -16.15
N HIS A 202 0.00 -20.82 -16.24
CA HIS A 202 0.23 -22.24 -16.45
C HIS A 202 -0.03 -23.02 -15.15
N GLU A 203 -0.89 -24.02 -15.22
CA GLU A 203 -1.19 -24.93 -14.14
C GLU A 203 -0.43 -26.25 -14.35
N LEU A 204 0.59 -26.48 -13.54
CA LEU A 204 1.50 -27.62 -13.68
C LEU A 204 0.81 -28.99 -13.52
N GLU A 205 -0.26 -29.07 -12.73
CA GLU A 205 -1.00 -30.32 -12.49
C GLU A 205 -1.75 -30.78 -13.74
N THR A 206 -2.29 -29.84 -14.53
CA THR A 206 -3.10 -30.11 -15.72
C THR A 206 -2.36 -29.84 -17.03
N ASP A 207 -1.15 -29.29 -16.94
CA ASP A 207 -0.30 -28.81 -18.04
C ASP A 207 -1.04 -27.90 -19.03
N ARG A 208 -1.83 -26.95 -18.49
CA ARG A 208 -2.68 -26.05 -19.29
C ARG A 208 -2.59 -24.61 -18.84
N MET A 209 -2.87 -23.70 -19.77
CA MET A 209 -3.10 -22.29 -19.45
C MET A 209 -4.53 -22.11 -18.94
N VAL A 210 -4.68 -21.58 -17.73
CA VAL A 210 -5.98 -21.32 -17.10
C VAL A 210 -6.15 -19.85 -16.75
N PRO A 211 -7.38 -19.31 -16.77
CA PRO A 211 -7.64 -17.93 -16.33
C PRO A 211 -7.23 -17.70 -14.88
N VAL A 212 -6.59 -16.55 -14.62
CA VAL A 212 -6.20 -16.15 -13.26
C VAL A 212 -7.45 -15.75 -12.47
N ARG A 213 -7.84 -16.58 -11.49
CA ARG A 213 -9.03 -16.40 -10.65
C ARG A 213 -8.73 -16.35 -9.16
N SER A 214 -7.54 -16.76 -8.74
CA SER A 214 -7.10 -16.75 -7.34
C SER A 214 -5.87 -15.86 -7.12
N HIS A 215 -5.65 -15.48 -5.87
CA HIS A 215 -4.48 -14.68 -5.50
C HIS A 215 -3.16 -15.43 -5.73
N SER A 216 -3.13 -16.74 -5.50
CA SER A 216 -1.93 -17.55 -5.77
C SER A 216 -1.65 -17.62 -7.27
N GLN A 217 -2.68 -17.79 -8.09
CA GLN A 217 -2.57 -17.70 -9.55
C GLN A 217 -2.07 -16.33 -9.99
N PHE A 218 -2.55 -15.24 -9.37
CA PHE A 218 -2.09 -13.90 -9.72
C PHE A 218 -0.62 -13.67 -9.34
N CYS A 219 -0.17 -14.16 -8.19
CA CYS A 219 1.25 -14.09 -7.82
C CYS A 219 2.12 -14.89 -8.81
N LYS A 220 1.70 -16.11 -9.19
CA LYS A 220 2.40 -16.93 -10.20
C LYS A 220 2.45 -16.24 -11.56
N TYR A 221 1.33 -15.66 -11.99
CA TYR A 221 1.23 -14.89 -13.22
C TYR A 221 2.24 -13.73 -13.27
N LEU A 222 2.33 -12.95 -12.19
CA LEU A 222 3.28 -11.84 -12.11
C LEU A 222 4.73 -12.32 -12.11
N LEU A 223 5.06 -13.37 -11.34
CA LEU A 223 6.41 -13.94 -11.31
C LEU A 223 6.85 -14.52 -12.67
N ALA A 224 5.90 -14.99 -13.48
CA ALA A 224 6.20 -15.50 -14.82
C ALA A 224 6.57 -14.41 -15.83
N LYS A 225 6.37 -13.12 -15.52
CA LYS A 225 6.68 -12.01 -16.44
C LYS A 225 8.17 -11.80 -16.67
N ASP A 226 9.02 -12.06 -15.66
CA ASP A 226 10.47 -11.95 -15.79
C ASP A 226 11.16 -12.89 -14.77
N PRO A 227 12.17 -13.69 -15.19
CA PRO A 227 12.84 -14.65 -14.31
C PRO A 227 13.65 -13.99 -13.18
N ARG A 228 13.94 -12.69 -13.25
CA ARG A 228 14.63 -11.92 -12.21
C ARG A 228 13.71 -11.55 -11.05
N LEU A 229 12.39 -11.70 -11.20
CA LEU A 229 11.44 -11.34 -10.16
C LEU A 229 11.53 -12.27 -8.96
N GLN A 230 11.46 -11.66 -7.78
CA GLN A 230 11.55 -12.36 -6.50
C GLN A 230 10.24 -12.23 -5.74
N GLN A 231 10.00 -13.16 -4.81
CA GLN A 231 8.87 -13.10 -3.89
C GLN A 231 9.33 -13.13 -2.44
N PHE A 232 8.64 -12.39 -1.57
CA PHE A 232 8.89 -12.37 -0.13
C PHE A 232 7.60 -12.31 0.68
N LYS A 233 7.56 -12.96 1.85
CA LYS A 233 6.42 -12.91 2.77
C LYS A 233 6.64 -11.82 3.83
N LEU A 234 5.91 -10.72 3.69
CA LEU A 234 5.97 -9.60 4.62
C LEU A 234 5.41 -9.98 6.01
N PRO A 235 5.97 -9.42 7.10
CA PRO A 235 5.63 -9.82 8.47
C PRO A 235 4.35 -9.13 8.98
N PHE A 236 3.24 -9.35 8.28
CA PHE A 236 1.87 -8.95 8.69
C PHE A 236 0.83 -9.93 8.14
N GLU A 237 -0.42 -9.85 8.61
CA GLU A 237 -1.49 -10.78 8.25
C GLU A 237 -2.25 -10.36 6.97
N GLY A 238 -2.87 -11.33 6.30
CA GLY A 238 -3.64 -11.09 5.07
C GLY A 238 -2.79 -11.20 3.81
N ARG A 239 -3.05 -10.34 2.82
CA ARG A 239 -2.31 -10.31 1.54
C ARG A 239 -0.92 -9.72 1.79
N ASN A 240 0.07 -10.59 2.00
CA ASN A 240 1.41 -10.21 2.45
C ASN A 240 2.54 -10.73 1.55
N THR A 241 2.23 -11.24 0.36
CA THR A 241 3.25 -11.58 -0.64
C THR A 241 3.71 -10.30 -1.33
N ALA A 242 4.97 -9.93 -1.16
CA ALA A 242 5.65 -8.96 -2.02
C ALA A 242 6.20 -9.66 -3.25
N ILE A 243 6.04 -9.07 -4.42
CA ILE A 243 6.73 -9.44 -5.67
C ILE A 243 7.55 -8.24 -6.09
N PHE A 244 8.84 -8.43 -6.34
CA PHE A 244 9.77 -7.33 -6.47
C PHE A 244 10.96 -7.64 -7.36
N TYR A 245 11.64 -6.58 -7.77
CA TYR A 245 12.89 -6.58 -8.50
C TYR A 245 13.78 -5.46 -7.96
N THR A 246 15.04 -5.76 -7.64
CA THR A 246 15.96 -4.82 -6.99
C THR A 246 16.74 -3.93 -7.96
N GLY A 247 16.54 -4.08 -9.27
CA GLY A 247 17.39 -3.42 -10.28
C GLY A 247 18.59 -4.28 -10.69
N SER A 248 19.20 -3.93 -11.83
CA SER A 248 20.42 -4.55 -12.33
C SER A 248 21.61 -3.98 -11.56
N VAL A 249 22.48 -4.85 -11.05
CA VAL A 249 23.80 -4.50 -10.48
C VAL A 249 24.78 -4.23 -11.59
#